data_AF-A0A8K1D7Y9-F1
#
_entry.id   AF-A0A8K1D7Y9-F1
#
_cell.length_a   1.000
_cell.length_b   1.000
_cell.length_c   1.000
_cell.angle_alpha   90.00
_cell.angle_beta   90.00
_cell.angle_gamma   90.00
#
_symmetry.space_group_name_H-M   'P 1'
#
loop_
_entity.id
_entity.type
_entity.pdbx_description
1 polymer ?
#
loop_
_entity_poly.entity_id
_entity_poly.type
_entity_poly.pdbx_seq_one_letter_code
_entity_poly.pdbx_strand_id
1 'polypeptide(L)' 'MLWARLNGILFRLTFEEHVNNIKPDIMAVTLACEELKKSESFSKLLELVLFLGNYMNSGSRNAQSLGFNISFLCK' A
#
# COMPACT_ATOMS: atom_id res chain seq x y z
N MET A 1 -43.48 2.41 14.46
CA MET A 1 -43.05 0.99 14.48
C MET A 1 -42.80 0.41 13.08
N LEU A 2 -43.65 0.69 12.08
CA LEU A 2 -43.49 0.18 10.71
C LEU A 2 -42.19 0.60 10.00
N TRP A 3 -41.80 1.87 10.17
CA TRP A 3 -40.61 2.45 9.52
C TRP A 3 -39.30 1.75 9.89
N ALA A 4 -39.11 1.48 11.19
CA ALA A 4 -37.96 0.71 11.67
C ALA A 4 -37.92 -0.71 11.10
N ARG A 5 -39.10 -1.34 10.94
CA ARG A 5 -39.25 -2.67 10.35
C ARG A 5 -38.85 -2.66 8.86
N LEU A 6 -39.29 -1.66 8.10
CA LEU A 6 -38.94 -1.50 6.68
C LEU A 6 -37.44 -1.25 6.49
N ASN A 7 -36.83 -0.39 7.30
CA ASN A 7 -35.38 -0.15 7.26
C ASN A 7 -34.57 -1.40 7.60
N GLY A 8 -35.03 -2.20 8.56
CA GLY A 8 -34.37 -3.47 8.89
C GLY A 8 -34.43 -4.47 7.73
N ILE A 9 -35.54 -4.54 7.01
CA ILE A 9 -35.67 -5.37 5.81
C ILE A 9 -34.76 -4.86 4.69
N LEU A 10 -34.77 -3.54 4.43
CA LEU A 10 -33.90 -2.93 3.42
C LEU A 10 -32.42 -3.20 3.73
N PHE A 11 -31.98 -2.96 4.97
CA PHE A 11 -30.62 -3.25 5.40
C PHE A 11 -30.27 -4.72 5.17
N ARG A 12 -31.14 -5.66 5.55
CA ARG A 12 -30.88 -7.09 5.33
C ARG A 12 -30.71 -7.42 3.84
N LEU A 13 -31.50 -6.80 2.97
CA LEU A 13 -31.44 -7.02 1.51
C LEU A 13 -30.18 -6.40 0.89
N THR A 14 -29.71 -5.25 1.37
CA THR A 14 -28.54 -4.56 0.79
C THR A 14 -27.22 -4.88 1.50
N PHE A 15 -27.25 -5.53 2.67
CA PHE A 15 -26.06 -5.78 3.48
C PHE A 15 -24.97 -6.55 2.73
N GLU A 16 -25.36 -7.63 2.04
CA GLU A 16 -24.40 -8.46 1.30
C GLU A 16 -23.75 -7.68 0.15
N GLU A 17 -24.52 -6.87 -0.57
CA GLU A 17 -24.00 -5.98 -1.62
C GLU A 17 -23.00 -4.99 -1.04
N HIS A 18 -23.33 -4.31 0.06
CA HIS A 18 -22.41 -3.37 0.72
C HIS A 18 -21.11 -4.04 1.16
N VAL A 19 -21.19 -5.23 1.75
CA VAL A 19 -19.99 -5.99 2.17
C VAL A 19 -19.15 -6.38 0.95
N ASN A 20 -19.79 -6.88 -0.11
CA ASN A 20 -19.10 -7.29 -1.33
C ASN A 20 -18.50 -6.12 -2.10
N ASN A 21 -19.03 -4.91 -1.93
CA ASN A 21 -18.44 -3.70 -2.51
C ASN A 21 -17.23 -3.19 -1.72
N ILE A 22 -17.22 -3.33 -0.38
CA ILE A 22 -16.13 -2.81 0.47
C ILE A 22 -14.96 -3.78 0.60
N LYS A 23 -15.25 -5.09 0.68
CA LYS A 23 -14.25 -6.13 0.95
C LYS A 23 -13.10 -6.16 -0.07
N PRO A 24 -13.33 -6.01 -1.40
CA PRO A 24 -12.25 -6.04 -2.38
C PRO A 24 -11.20 -4.95 -2.17
N ASP A 25 -11.62 -3.73 -1.83
CA ASP A 25 -10.71 -2.59 -1.62
C ASP A 25 -9.80 -2.82 -0.42
N ILE A 26 -10.36 -3.33 0.68
CA ILE A 26 -9.59 -3.70 1.87
C ILE A 26 -8.59 -4.80 1.53
N MET A 27 -9.02 -5.82 0.79
CA MET A 27 -8.15 -6.92 0.36
C MET A 27 -7.03 -6.41 -0.55
N ALA A 28 -7.32 -5.54 -1.51
CA ALA A 28 -6.33 -5.00 -2.43
C ALA A 28 -5.22 -4.24 -1.70
N VAL A 29 -5.57 -3.36 -0.75
CA VAL A 29 -4.58 -2.62 0.04
C VAL A 29 -3.79 -3.55 0.97
N THR A 30 -4.46 -4.53 1.57
CA THR A 30 -3.80 -5.51 2.46
C THR A 30 -2.77 -6.33 1.69
N LEU A 31 -3.16 -6.89 0.54
CA LEU A 31 -2.28 -7.69 -0.30
C LEU A 31 -1.11 -6.86 -0.82
N ALA A 32 -1.36 -5.64 -1.32
CA ALA A 32 -0.30 -4.75 -1.77
C ALA A 32 0.72 -4.46 -0.66
N CYS A 33 0.25 -4.21 0.58
CA CYS A 33 1.14 -4.00 1.73
C CYS A 33 1.95 -5.26 2.08
N GLU A 34 1.34 -6.44 2.01
CA GLU A 34 2.02 -7.70 2.29
C GLU A 34 3.06 -8.05 1.23
N GLU A 35 2.70 -7.96 -0.05
CA GLU A 35 3.59 -8.24 -1.17
C GLU A 35 4.79 -7.29 -1.15
N LEU A 36 4.58 -5.99 -0.94
CA LEU A 36 5.66 -5.01 -0.84
C LEU A 36 6.63 -5.34 0.29
N LYS A 37 6.13 -5.73 1.47
CA LYS A 37 6.96 -6.07 2.64
C LYS A 37 7.70 -7.39 2.49
N LYS A 38 7.09 -8.38 1.81
CA LYS A 38 7.65 -9.73 1.66
C LYS A 38 8.55 -9.86 0.42
N SER A 39 8.51 -8.90 -0.51
CA SER A 39 9.27 -8.97 -1.76
C SER A 39 10.76 -8.79 -1.54
N GLU A 40 11.51 -9.89 -1.55
CA GLU A 40 12.98 -9.88 -1.51
C GLU A 40 13.59 -9.19 -2.74
N SER A 41 12.96 -9.32 -3.91
CA SER A 41 13.43 -8.69 -5.14
C SER A 41 13.30 -7.17 -5.07
N PHE A 42 12.22 -6.66 -4.49
CA PHE A 42 12.04 -5.22 -4.27
C PHE A 42 13.05 -4.68 -3.25
N SER A 43 13.29 -5.40 -2.16
CA SER A 43 14.34 -5.04 -1.19
C SER A 43 15.73 -4.96 -1.84
N LYS A 44 16.11 -5.94 -2.66
CA LYS A 44 17.37 -5.92 -3.42
C LYS A 44 17.45 -4.75 -4.40
N LEU A 45 16.34 -4.39 -5.05
CA LEU A 45 16.28 -3.21 -5.90
C LEU A 45 16.56 -1.93 -5.11
N LEU A 46 15.95 -1.77 -3.93
CA LEU A 46 16.19 -0.62 -3.07
C LEU A 46 17.65 -0.53 -2.61
N GLU A 47 18.27 -1.67 -2.27
CA GLU A 47 19.70 -1.74 -1.92
C GLU A 47 20.59 -1.30 -3.08
N LEU A 48 20.30 -1.77 -4.31
CA LEU A 48 21.04 -1.37 -5.51
C LEU A 48 20.91 0.12 -5.81
N VAL A 49 19.69 0.67 -5.70
CA VAL A 49 19.44 2.09 -5.89
C VAL A 49 20.18 2.91 -4.83
N LEU A 50 20.17 2.48 -3.57
CA LEU A 50 20.92 3.15 -2.49
C LEU A 50 22.42 3.11 -2.74
N PHE A 51 22.96 1.95 -3.12
CA PHE A 51 24.37 1.78 -3.45
C PHE A 51 24.81 2.71 -4.57
N LEU A 52 24.07 2.70 -5.69
CA LEU A 52 24.35 3.54 -6.84
C LEU A 52 24.22 5.02 -6.49
N GLY A 53 23.15 5.39 -5.77
CA GLY A 53 22.94 6.76 -5.30
C GLY A 53 24.10 7.26 -4.44
N ASN A 54 24.58 6.45 -3.49
CA ASN A 54 25.72 6.80 -2.65
C ASN A 54 27.03 6.96 -3.45
N TYR A 55 27.25 6.10 -4.45
CA TYR A 55 28.42 6.19 -5.33
C TYR A 55 28.39 7.47 -6.17
N MET A 56 27.26 7.72 -6.84
CA MET A 56 27.08 8.87 -7.74
C MET A 56 27.07 10.21 -6.99
N ASN A 57 26.56 10.24 -5.76
CA ASN A 57 26.49 11.45 -4.93
C ASN A 57 27.70 11.61 -4.01
N SER A 58 28.80 10.88 -4.26
CA SER A 58 30.04 11.02 -3.50
C SER A 58 30.53 12.49 -3.49
N GLY A 59 30.95 12.98 -2.31
CA GLY A 59 31.35 14.37 -2.10
C GLY A 59 30.19 15.38 -1.93
N SER A 60 28.93 14.94 -2.06
CA SER A 60 27.76 15.78 -1.76
C SER A 60 27.24 15.57 -0.33
N ARG A 61 26.30 16.40 0.10
CA ARG A 61 25.57 16.23 1.37
C ARG A 61 24.82 14.89 1.47
N ASN A 62 24.49 14.27 0.33
CA ASN A 62 23.75 13.00 0.28
C ASN A 62 24.67 11.78 0.15
N ALA A 63 26.00 11.97 0.15
CA ALA A 63 26.94 10.87 0.21
C ALA A 63 26.71 10.05 1.50
N GLN A 64 26.88 8.73 1.42
CA GLN A 64 26.75 7.82 2.57
C GLN A 64 25.36 7.82 3.24
N SER A 65 24.31 8.03 2.45
CA SER A 65 22.93 7.85 2.92
C SER A 65 22.68 6.41 3.36
N LEU A 66 21.90 6.23 4.44
CA LEU A 66 21.48 4.91 4.92
C LEU A 66 20.14 4.45 4.33
N GLY A 67 19.46 5.34 3.60
CA GLY A 67 18.19 5.09 2.95
C GLY A 67 17.71 6.32 2.20
N PHE A 68 16.63 6.17 1.46
CA PHE A 68 15.98 7.25 0.72
C PHE A 68 14.46 7.05 0.78
N ASN A 69 13.70 8.13 0.52
CA ASN A 69 12.25 8.01 0.47
C ASN A 69 11.82 7.24 -0.79
N ILE A 70 10.98 6.22 -0.63
CA ILE A 70 10.49 5.37 -1.74
C ILE A 70 9.87 6.16 -2.90
N SER A 71 9.31 7.34 -2.64
CA SER A 71 8.73 8.21 -3.68
C SER A 71 9.76 8.73 -4.69
N PHE A 72 11.07 8.63 -4.41
CA PHE A 72 12.13 9.00 -5.35
C PHE A 72 12.28 8.02 -6.50
N LEU A 73 11.76 6.78 -6.40
CA LEU A 73 11.85 5.81 -7.49
C LEU A 73 11.13 6.24 -8.77
N CYS A 74 10.18 7.16 -8.67
CA CYS A 74 9.41 7.69 -9.80
C CYS A 74 9.99 8.98 -10.41
N LYS A 75 11.23 9.36 -10.06
CA LYS A 75 11.93 10.50 -10.63
C LYS A 75 13.02 10.03 -11.58
#